data_AF-A0A2W6AKX2-F1
#
_entry.id   AF-A0A2W6AKX2-F1
#
_cell.length_a   1.000
_cell.length_b   1.000
_cell.length_c   1.000
_cell.angle_alpha   90.00
_cell.angle_beta   90.00
_cell.angle_gamma   90.00
#
_symmetry.space_group_name_H-M   'P 1'
#
loop_
_entity.id
_entity.type
_entity.pdbx_description
1 polymer ?
#
loop_
_entity_poly.entity_id
_entity_poly.type
_entity_poly.pdbx_seq_one_letter_code
_entity_poly.pdbx_strand_id
1 'polypeptide(L)'
;MATITQPLRDEHKELFPQIGTLRSVADSIGQVAVTELRQGVDEAYAFLAHHLIPHAKAEEQALYPVVGKVMSAPEATATMRHDHVAVGELTEELAALRSRLTGPTLTVSEANNLRRVLYGLYTLVRVHFAKEEEVYLPLLDARLTPEEADEMFAAMHKAAHAAA
;
A
#
# COMPACT_ATOMS: atom_id res chain seq x y z
N MET A 1 -9.10 5.71 -25.36
CA MET A 1 -8.06 6.74 -25.20
C MET A 1 -7.55 6.61 -23.77
N ALA A 2 -6.24 6.70 -23.55
CA ALA A 2 -5.69 6.72 -22.19
C ALA A 2 -6.26 7.92 -21.43
N THR A 3 -6.64 7.73 -20.17
CA THR A 3 -7.09 8.85 -19.32
C THR A 3 -5.89 9.59 -18.75
N ILE A 4 -6.12 10.77 -18.16
CA ILE A 4 -5.04 11.62 -17.65
C ILE A 4 -4.30 10.93 -16.50
N THR A 5 -5.00 10.08 -15.74
CA THR A 5 -4.44 9.31 -14.62
C THR A 5 -3.89 7.94 -15.02
N GLN A 6 -3.87 7.59 -16.31
CA GLN A 6 -3.41 6.27 -16.77
C GLN A 6 -2.02 5.88 -16.25
N PRO A 7 -1.01 6.78 -16.17
CA PRO A 7 0.30 6.43 -15.62
C PRO A 7 0.24 5.87 -14.18
N LEU A 8 -0.56 6.48 -13.31
CA LEU A 8 -0.70 6.02 -11.92
C LEU A 8 -1.45 4.70 -11.83
N ARG A 9 -2.47 4.49 -12.68
CA ARG A 9 -3.15 3.19 -12.79
C ARG A 9 -2.19 2.08 -13.24
N ASP A 10 -1.24 2.41 -14.10
CA ASP A 10 -0.24 1.45 -14.55
C ASP A 10 0.76 1.13 -13.43
N GLU A 11 1.17 2.11 -12.63
CA GLU A 11 1.95 1.88 -11.39
C GLU A 11 1.17 0.99 -10.39
N HIS A 12 -0.11 1.26 -10.15
CA HIS A 12 -0.95 0.44 -9.26
C HIS A 12 -1.07 -1.02 -9.73
N LYS A 13 -1.17 -1.24 -11.05
CA LYS A 13 -1.19 -2.60 -11.63
C LYS A 13 0.08 -3.38 -11.29
N GLU A 14 1.23 -2.73 -11.17
CA GLU A 14 2.48 -3.38 -10.77
C GLU A 14 2.49 -3.74 -9.27
N LEU A 15 1.76 -3.00 -8.44
CA LEU A 15 1.64 -3.26 -7.00
C LEU A 15 0.62 -4.36 -6.65
N PHE A 16 -0.46 -4.51 -7.44
CA PHE A 16 -1.53 -5.48 -7.14
C PHE A 16 -1.07 -6.94 -6.94
N PRO A 17 -0.16 -7.50 -7.77
CA PRO A 17 0.36 -8.84 -7.53
C PRO A 17 1.02 -8.97 -6.15
N GLN A 18 1.79 -7.96 -5.73
CA GLN A 18 2.47 -7.94 -4.43
C GLN A 18 1.48 -7.83 -3.27
N ILE A 19 0.38 -7.10 -3.42
CA ILE A 19 -0.68 -7.08 -2.41
C ILE A 19 -1.30 -8.49 -2.26
N GLY A 20 -1.46 -9.21 -3.38
CA GLY A 20 -1.92 -10.60 -3.36
C GLY A 20 -0.99 -11.55 -2.59
N THR A 21 0.32 -11.30 -2.57
CA THR A 21 1.28 -12.15 -1.84
C THR A 21 1.03 -12.12 -0.33
N LEU A 22 0.57 -11.00 0.24
CA LEU A 22 0.24 -10.88 1.66
C LEU A 22 -0.77 -11.96 2.09
N ARG A 23 -1.83 -12.15 1.29
CA ARG A 23 -2.81 -13.21 1.52
C ARG A 23 -2.20 -14.59 1.33
N SER A 24 -1.43 -14.80 0.27
CA SER A 24 -0.80 -16.10 -0.02
C SER A 24 0.15 -16.53 1.11
N VAL A 25 0.91 -15.60 1.69
CA VAL A 25 1.77 -15.86 2.85
C VAL A 25 0.92 -16.18 4.09
N ALA A 26 -0.20 -15.50 4.30
CA ALA A 26 -1.11 -15.84 5.40
C ALA A 26 -1.70 -17.24 5.26
N ASP A 27 -2.11 -17.62 4.05
CA ASP A 27 -2.68 -18.92 3.70
C ASP A 27 -1.64 -20.07 3.89
N SER A 28 -0.35 -19.79 3.66
CA SER A 28 0.73 -20.79 3.77
C SER A 28 1.16 -21.10 5.21
N ILE A 29 0.80 -20.27 6.18
CA ILE A 29 1.17 -20.48 7.59
C ILE A 29 0.70 -21.87 8.05
N GLY A 30 1.60 -22.67 8.61
CA GLY A 30 1.33 -24.04 9.06
C GLY A 30 1.13 -25.07 7.94
N GLN A 31 1.23 -24.66 6.67
CA GLN A 31 1.22 -25.56 5.50
C GLN A 31 2.65 -25.80 4.96
N VAL A 32 3.51 -24.80 5.09
CA VAL A 32 4.90 -24.85 4.60
C VAL A 32 5.93 -24.92 5.73
N ALA A 33 7.17 -25.23 5.38
CA ALA A 33 8.29 -25.18 6.32
C ALA A 33 8.53 -23.75 6.84
N VAL A 34 8.98 -23.63 8.08
CA VAL A 34 9.23 -22.30 8.71
C VAL A 34 10.23 -21.46 7.93
N THR A 35 11.21 -22.08 7.27
CA THR A 35 12.18 -21.39 6.41
C THR A 35 11.52 -20.73 5.21
N GLU A 36 10.58 -21.41 4.55
CA GLU A 36 9.82 -20.88 3.42
C GLU A 36 8.85 -19.79 3.87
N LEU A 37 8.17 -20.00 5.01
CA LEU A 37 7.30 -18.96 5.60
C LEU A 37 8.08 -17.68 5.93
N ARG A 38 9.29 -17.79 6.50
CA ARG A 38 10.14 -16.63 6.80
C ARG A 38 10.49 -15.87 5.53
N GLN A 39 10.85 -16.57 4.47
CA GLN A 39 11.15 -15.92 3.19
C GLN A 39 9.94 -15.13 2.68
N GLY A 40 8.73 -15.74 2.69
CA GLY A 40 7.51 -15.04 2.28
C GLY A 40 7.18 -13.83 3.16
N VAL A 41 7.39 -13.92 4.47
CA VAL A 41 7.21 -12.79 5.41
C VAL A 41 8.24 -11.68 5.16
N ASP A 42 9.49 -12.04 4.86
CA ASP A 42 10.56 -11.10 4.55
C ASP A 42 10.29 -10.34 3.26
N GLU A 43 9.85 -11.03 2.21
CA GLU A 43 9.46 -10.45 0.93
C GLU A 43 8.23 -9.54 1.09
N ALA A 44 7.21 -9.98 1.82
CA ALA A 44 6.03 -9.17 2.14
C ALA A 44 6.41 -7.88 2.90
N TYR A 45 7.28 -7.99 3.92
CA TYR A 45 7.75 -6.82 4.67
C TYR A 45 8.56 -5.87 3.78
N ALA A 46 9.46 -6.39 2.94
CA ALA A 46 10.26 -5.58 2.03
C ALA A 46 9.37 -4.81 1.04
N PHE A 47 8.35 -5.45 0.48
CA PHE A 47 7.35 -4.78 -0.36
C PHE A 47 6.67 -3.63 0.38
N LEU A 48 6.14 -3.87 1.58
CA LEU A 48 5.43 -2.86 2.36
C LEU A 48 6.34 -1.68 2.72
N ALA A 49 7.53 -1.97 3.26
CA ALA A 49 8.43 -0.97 3.81
C ALA A 49 9.15 -0.15 2.72
N HIS A 50 9.51 -0.78 1.60
CA HIS A 50 10.37 -0.17 0.59
C HIS A 50 9.66 0.24 -0.70
N HIS A 51 8.42 -0.21 -0.92
CA HIS A 51 7.64 0.15 -2.10
C HIS A 51 6.31 0.81 -1.72
N LEU A 52 5.45 0.10 -0.96
CA LEU A 52 4.09 0.59 -0.69
C LEU A 52 4.07 1.85 0.17
N ILE A 53 4.78 1.86 1.30
CA ILE A 53 4.79 3.02 2.22
C ILE A 53 5.41 4.27 1.55
N PRO A 54 6.55 4.17 0.84
CA PRO A 54 7.07 5.31 0.06
C PRO A 54 6.07 5.85 -0.98
N HIS A 55 5.39 4.96 -1.70
CA HIS A 55 4.34 5.34 -2.65
C HIS A 55 3.20 6.10 -1.96
N ALA A 56 2.64 5.54 -0.88
CA ALA A 56 1.58 6.17 -0.09
C ALA A 56 1.96 7.57 0.43
N LYS A 57 3.22 7.75 0.86
CA LYS A 57 3.74 9.08 1.27
C LYS A 57 3.83 10.06 0.09
N ALA A 58 4.18 9.58 -1.09
CA ALA A 58 4.23 10.41 -2.29
C ALA A 58 2.83 10.89 -2.68
N GLU A 59 1.81 10.03 -2.59
CA GLU A 59 0.41 10.39 -2.80
C GLU A 59 -0.08 11.44 -1.80
N GLU A 60 0.25 11.28 -0.52
CA GLU A 60 -0.10 12.27 0.51
C GLU A 60 0.46 13.66 0.22
N GLN A 61 1.68 13.73 -0.32
CA GLN A 61 2.37 14.99 -0.61
C GLN A 61 1.91 15.63 -1.93
N ALA A 62 1.55 14.83 -2.93
CA ALA A 62 1.32 15.30 -4.29
C ALA A 62 -0.13 15.12 -4.76
N LEU A 63 -0.69 13.92 -4.62
CA LEU A 63 -2.02 13.56 -5.14
C LEU A 63 -3.15 14.13 -4.26
N TYR A 64 -3.07 13.92 -2.96
CA TYR A 64 -4.15 14.27 -2.03
C TYR A 64 -4.46 15.77 -1.94
N PRO A 65 -3.49 16.70 -2.00
CA PRO A 65 -3.78 18.13 -2.11
C PRO A 65 -4.58 18.49 -3.37
N VAL A 66 -4.28 17.82 -4.49
CA VAL A 66 -4.99 18.03 -5.76
C VAL A 66 -6.44 17.53 -5.66
N VAL A 67 -6.65 16.35 -5.07
CA VAL A 67 -7.99 15.83 -4.78
C VAL A 67 -8.79 16.81 -3.90
N GLY A 68 -8.18 17.30 -2.81
CA GLY A 68 -8.80 18.28 -1.92
C GLY A 68 -9.18 19.59 -2.62
N LYS A 69 -8.32 20.09 -3.53
CA LYS A 69 -8.58 21.27 -4.36
C LYS A 69 -9.76 21.02 -5.31
N VAL A 70 -9.74 19.92 -6.06
CA VAL A 70 -10.80 19.56 -7.02
C VAL A 70 -12.17 19.39 -6.35
N MET A 71 -12.19 18.80 -5.15
CA MET A 71 -13.42 18.63 -4.37
C MET A 71 -13.85 19.89 -3.60
N SER A 72 -13.04 20.95 -3.60
CA SER A 72 -13.22 22.13 -2.74
C SER A 72 -13.39 21.77 -1.26
N ALA A 73 -12.70 20.71 -0.82
CA ALA A 73 -12.81 20.12 0.49
C ALA A 73 -11.41 19.63 0.95
N PRO A 74 -10.64 20.46 1.67
CA PRO A 74 -9.28 20.13 2.09
C PRO A 74 -9.15 18.84 2.92
N GLU A 75 -10.23 18.44 3.61
CA GLU A 75 -10.29 17.21 4.42
C GLU A 75 -10.82 15.99 3.65
N ALA A 76 -11.05 16.09 2.34
CA ALA A 76 -11.61 14.99 1.53
C ALA A 76 -10.77 13.70 1.55
N THR A 77 -9.48 13.82 1.86
CA THR A 77 -8.50 12.73 1.92
C THR A 77 -8.10 12.36 3.36
N ALA A 78 -8.74 12.93 4.38
CA ALA A 78 -8.43 12.65 5.78
C ALA A 78 -8.60 11.16 6.14
N THR A 79 -9.62 10.50 5.59
CA THR A 79 -9.86 9.07 5.79
C THR A 79 -8.77 8.21 5.14
N MET A 80 -8.26 8.62 3.98
CA MET A 80 -7.18 7.92 3.28
C MET A 80 -5.84 8.03 4.01
N ARG A 81 -5.53 9.20 4.57
CA ARG A 81 -4.38 9.38 5.48
C ARG A 81 -4.50 8.50 6.72
N HIS A 82 -5.72 8.29 7.24
CA HIS A 82 -5.91 7.37 8.35
C HIS A 82 -5.65 5.91 7.95
N ASP A 83 -6.07 5.50 6.76
CA ASP A 83 -5.73 4.18 6.21
C ASP A 83 -4.21 4.00 6.10
N HIS A 84 -3.47 5.01 5.62
CA HIS A 84 -2.01 4.97 5.55
C HIS A 84 -1.35 4.79 6.93
N VAL A 85 -1.83 5.51 7.95
CA VAL A 85 -1.35 5.33 9.33
C VAL A 85 -1.55 3.89 9.80
N ALA A 86 -2.75 3.33 9.59
CA ALA A 86 -3.07 1.96 10.00
C ALA A 86 -2.23 0.91 9.23
N VAL A 87 -1.96 1.12 7.93
CA VAL A 87 -1.04 0.28 7.15
C VAL A 87 0.38 0.36 7.72
N GLY A 88 0.86 1.54 8.08
CA GLY A 88 2.16 1.75 8.71
C GLY A 88 2.28 1.00 10.05
N GLU A 89 1.30 1.16 10.93
CA GLU A 89 1.27 0.47 12.23
C GLU A 89 1.27 -1.06 12.10
N LEU A 90 0.48 -1.62 11.18
CA LEU A 90 0.47 -3.05 10.90
C LEU A 90 1.77 -3.54 10.25
N THR A 91 2.44 -2.70 9.47
CA THR A 91 3.74 -3.02 8.86
C THR A 91 4.84 -3.09 9.93
N GLU A 92 4.84 -2.18 10.90
CA GLU A 92 5.74 -2.24 12.05
C GLU A 92 5.46 -3.45 12.94
N GLU A 93 4.18 -3.80 13.13
CA GLU A 93 3.82 -5.04 13.84
C GLU A 93 4.33 -6.28 13.09
N LEU A 94 4.23 -6.31 11.75
CA LEU A 94 4.80 -7.37 10.94
C LEU A 94 6.32 -7.47 11.13
N ALA A 95 7.03 -6.33 11.17
CA ALA A 95 8.47 -6.29 11.45
C ALA A 95 8.82 -6.93 12.80
N ALA A 96 8.03 -6.64 13.84
CA ALA A 96 8.21 -7.20 15.18
C ALA A 96 7.86 -8.70 15.24
N LEU A 97 6.87 -9.17 14.48
CA LEU A 97 6.57 -10.60 14.36
C LEU A 97 7.68 -11.34 13.59
N ARG A 98 8.12 -10.77 12.47
CA ARG A 98 9.21 -11.27 11.64
C ARG A 98 10.49 -11.51 12.45
N SER A 99 10.91 -10.53 13.27
CA SER A 99 12.14 -10.65 14.08
C SER A 99 12.09 -11.77 15.12
N ARG A 100 10.90 -12.23 15.50
CA ARG A 100 10.69 -13.34 16.44
C ARG A 100 10.68 -14.71 15.78
N LEU A 101 10.60 -14.78 14.45
CA LEU A 101 10.67 -16.04 13.70
C LEU A 101 12.11 -16.59 13.66
N THR A 102 12.60 -17.10 14.79
CA THR A 102 13.98 -17.61 14.92
C THR A 102 14.04 -19.12 15.15
N GLY A 103 13.00 -19.74 15.72
CA GLY A 103 12.91 -21.19 15.98
C GLY A 103 12.41 -22.05 14.80
N PRO A 104 12.65 -23.37 14.80
CA PRO A 104 12.31 -24.27 13.70
C PRO A 104 10.80 -24.52 13.54
N THR A 105 9.98 -24.10 14.51
CA THR A 105 8.53 -24.29 14.56
C THR A 105 7.85 -23.00 15.01
N LEU A 106 6.65 -22.72 14.49
CA LEU A 106 5.80 -21.65 15.01
C LEU A 106 4.91 -22.16 16.14
N THR A 107 4.77 -21.37 17.19
CA THR A 107 3.69 -21.53 18.15
C THR A 107 2.34 -21.16 17.52
N VAL A 108 1.24 -21.67 18.08
CA VAL A 108 -0.12 -21.31 17.64
C VAL A 108 -0.36 -19.80 17.76
N SER A 109 0.18 -19.16 18.78
CA SER A 109 0.06 -17.71 19.00
C SER A 109 0.76 -16.91 17.89
N GLU A 110 2.00 -17.26 17.55
CA GLU A 110 2.75 -16.62 16.44
C GLU A 110 2.03 -16.80 15.10
N ALA A 111 1.54 -18.01 14.84
CA ALA A 111 0.80 -18.33 13.63
C ALA A 111 -0.50 -17.51 13.52
N ASN A 112 -1.22 -17.32 14.62
CA ASN A 112 -2.45 -16.52 14.64
C ASN A 112 -2.16 -15.02 14.46
N ASN A 113 -1.13 -14.50 15.13
CA ASN A 113 -0.74 -13.10 15.02
C ASN A 113 -0.28 -12.74 13.60
N LEU A 114 0.54 -13.59 12.98
CA LEU A 114 0.97 -13.39 11.59
C LEU A 114 -0.23 -13.38 10.63
N ARG A 115 -1.14 -14.35 10.75
CA ARG A 115 -2.36 -14.37 9.91
C ARG A 115 -3.19 -13.10 10.08
N ARG A 116 -3.41 -12.66 11.31
CA ARG A 116 -4.19 -11.45 11.60
C ARG A 116 -3.57 -10.24 10.90
N VAL A 117 -2.26 -10.04 11.03
CA VAL A 117 -1.56 -8.90 10.44
C VAL A 117 -1.58 -8.97 8.91
N LEU A 118 -1.23 -10.14 8.33
CA LEU A 118 -1.14 -10.30 6.87
C LEU A 118 -2.51 -10.17 6.18
N TYR A 119 -3.58 -10.80 6.70
CA TYR A 119 -4.93 -10.62 6.15
C TYR A 119 -5.45 -9.20 6.37
N GLY A 120 -5.12 -8.58 7.50
CA GLY A 120 -5.46 -7.19 7.80
C GLY A 120 -4.85 -6.24 6.77
N LEU A 121 -3.53 -6.35 6.55
CA LEU A 121 -2.81 -5.59 5.53
C LEU A 121 -3.37 -5.84 4.13
N TYR A 122 -3.54 -7.10 3.73
CA TYR A 122 -4.13 -7.44 2.42
C TYR A 122 -5.49 -6.75 2.21
N THR A 123 -6.38 -6.84 3.20
CA THR A 123 -7.74 -6.30 3.07
C THR A 123 -7.73 -4.78 3.06
N LEU A 124 -7.00 -4.16 3.97
CA LEU A 124 -6.92 -2.71 4.11
C LEU A 124 -6.31 -2.08 2.85
N VAL A 125 -5.15 -2.57 2.41
CA VAL A 125 -4.45 -2.05 1.22
C VAL A 125 -5.29 -2.24 -0.04
N ARG A 126 -5.94 -3.40 -0.21
CA ARG A 126 -6.81 -3.64 -1.37
C ARG A 126 -8.00 -2.67 -1.42
N VAL A 127 -8.62 -2.40 -0.27
CA VAL A 127 -9.74 -1.44 -0.19
C VAL A 127 -9.24 0.00 -0.40
N HIS A 128 -8.06 0.32 0.10
CA HIS A 128 -7.39 1.61 -0.11
C HIS A 128 -7.23 1.92 -1.61
N PHE A 129 -6.57 1.04 -2.35
CA PHE A 129 -6.40 1.23 -3.80
C PHE A 129 -7.73 1.28 -4.55
N ALA A 130 -8.74 0.51 -4.13
CA ALA A 130 -10.06 0.60 -4.75
C ALA A 130 -10.67 2.00 -4.58
N LYS A 131 -10.48 2.67 -3.43
CA LYS A 131 -10.93 4.05 -3.24
C LYS A 131 -10.22 5.00 -4.21
N GLU A 132 -8.92 4.84 -4.42
CA GLU A 132 -8.19 5.68 -5.39
C GLU A 132 -8.64 5.41 -6.82
N GLU A 133 -8.58 4.15 -7.26
CA GLU A 133 -8.89 3.72 -8.62
C GLU A 133 -10.33 4.04 -9.04
N GLU A 134 -11.29 3.87 -8.14
CA GLU A 134 -12.73 3.95 -8.42
C GLU A 134 -13.33 5.31 -8.06
N VAL A 135 -12.70 6.09 -7.17
CA VAL A 135 -13.25 7.37 -6.69
C VAL A 135 -12.37 8.54 -7.08
N TYR A 136 -11.10 8.55 -6.69
CA TYR A 136 -10.24 9.72 -6.91
C TYR A 136 -9.75 9.83 -8.35
N LEU A 137 -9.21 8.77 -8.93
CA LEU A 137 -8.66 8.83 -10.28
C LEU A 137 -9.71 9.19 -11.34
N PRO A 138 -10.95 8.65 -11.33
CA PRO A 138 -12.00 9.10 -12.25
C PRO A 138 -12.42 10.55 -12.03
N LEU A 139 -12.40 11.03 -10.78
CA LEU A 139 -12.66 12.44 -10.47
C LEU A 139 -11.57 13.34 -11.08
N LEU A 140 -10.30 12.97 -10.93
CA LEU A 140 -9.18 13.73 -11.50
C LEU A 140 -9.19 13.69 -13.03
N ASP A 141 -9.48 12.52 -13.63
CA ASP A 141 -9.67 12.36 -15.08
C ASP A 141 -10.71 13.34 -15.63
N ALA A 142 -11.77 13.63 -14.88
CA ALA A 142 -12.85 14.51 -15.29
C ALA A 142 -12.57 16.01 -15.04
N ARG A 143 -11.56 16.36 -14.24
CA ARG A 143 -11.42 17.71 -13.67
C ARG A 143 -10.08 18.38 -13.89
N LEU A 144 -9.01 17.62 -14.10
CA LEU A 144 -7.67 18.17 -14.34
C LEU A 144 -7.45 18.47 -15.83
N THR A 145 -6.64 19.50 -16.09
CA THR A 145 -6.01 19.67 -17.41
C THR A 145 -4.75 18.80 -17.50
N PRO A 146 -4.29 18.45 -18.73
CA PRO A 146 -3.01 17.75 -18.94
C PRO A 146 -1.84 18.34 -18.14
N GLU A 147 -1.74 19.67 -18.11
CA GLU A 147 -0.67 20.39 -17.42
C GLU A 147 -0.76 20.22 -15.89
N GLU A 148 -1.96 20.30 -15.31
CA GLU A 148 -2.14 20.07 -13.86
C GLU A 148 -1.80 18.63 -13.46
N ALA A 149 -2.10 17.65 -14.32
CA ALA A 149 -1.73 16.26 -14.07
C ALA A 149 -0.23 16.02 -14.20
N ASP A 150 0.43 16.62 -15.20
CA ASP A 150 1.89 16.55 -15.36
C ASP A 150 2.62 17.14 -14.14
N GLU A 151 2.14 18.28 -13.62
CA GLU A 151 2.66 18.88 -12.39
C GLU A 151 2.48 17.95 -11.17
N MET A 152 1.31 17.33 -11.04
CA MET A 152 1.01 16.37 -9.98
C MET A 152 1.94 15.16 -10.04
N PHE A 153 2.14 14.56 -11.23
CA PHE A 153 3.04 13.42 -11.39
C PHE A 153 4.50 13.78 -11.15
N ALA A 154 4.95 14.95 -11.59
CA ALA A 154 6.30 15.43 -11.30
C ALA A 154 6.51 15.61 -9.78
N ALA A 155 5.52 16.13 -9.06
CA ALA A 155 5.56 16.25 -7.60
C ALA A 155 5.59 14.87 -6.92
N MET A 156 4.78 13.92 -7.41
CA MET A 156 4.73 12.56 -6.87
C MET A 156 6.06 11.82 -7.06
N HIS A 157 6.65 11.89 -8.26
CA HIS A 157 7.97 11.31 -8.54
C HIS A 157 9.06 11.89 -7.63
N LYS A 158 9.06 13.21 -7.44
CA LYS A 158 9.99 13.89 -6.52
C LYS A 158 9.80 13.43 -5.08
N ALA A 159 8.56 13.27 -4.62
CA ALA A 159 8.24 12.83 -3.27
C ALA A 159 8.66 11.37 -3.03
N ALA A 160 8.44 10.48 -3.99
CA ALA A 160 8.86 9.08 -3.93
C ALA A 160 10.39 8.95 -3.79
N HIS A 161 11.15 9.74 -4.55
CA HIS A 161 12.62 9.77 -4.44
C HIS A 161 13.15 10.37 -3.14
N ALA A 162 12.41 11.28 -2.50
CA ALA A 162 12.79 11.83 -1.19
C ALA A 162 12.46 10.90 -0.03
N ALA A 163 11.58 9.91 -0.24
CA ALA A 163 11.14 8.95 0.76
C ALA A 163 11.93 7.62 0.75
N ALA A 164 12.77 7.40 -0.27
CA ALA A 164 13.67 6.25 -0.44
C ALA A 164 15.04 6.48 0.20
#